data_AF-A0A959N8T4-F1
#
_entry.id   AF-A0A959N8T4-F1
#
_cell.length_a   1.000
_cell.length_b   1.000
_cell.length_c   1.000
_cell.angle_alpha   90.00
_cell.angle_beta   90.00
_cell.angle_gamma   90.00
#
_symmetry.space_group_name_H-M   'P 1'
#
loop_
_entity.id
_entity.type
_entity.pdbx_description
1 polymer ?
#
loop_
_entity_poly.entity_id
_entity_poly.type
_entity_poly.pdbx_seq_one_letter_code
_entity_poly.pdbx_strand_id
1 'polypeptide(L)'
;MFNRKVFLFLFVGFISMKAQKIAEFDVNIPNENFKSEFPVSIALSKITNLDEDKLSLVYIHNSDKKEVPFQIKNDDERYLYWIINPEQNVNKYKFQLLEKPSNKKVKNIEKLKK
;
A
#
# COMPACT_ATOMS: atom_id res chain seq x y z
N MET A 1 0.23 -50.75 26.73
CA MET A 1 -1.19 -50.56 27.09
C MET A 1 -1.44 -49.07 27.25
N PHE A 2 -2.48 -48.56 26.58
CA PHE A 2 -2.94 -47.16 26.52
C PHE A 2 -2.02 -46.12 25.87
N ASN A 3 -1.95 -46.25 24.54
CA ASN A 3 -1.57 -45.20 23.61
C ASN A 3 -2.55 -44.02 23.69
N ARG A 4 -2.15 -42.90 24.29
CA ARG A 4 -2.97 -41.69 24.32
C ARG A 4 -2.63 -40.80 23.13
N LYS A 5 -2.95 -41.30 21.92
CA LYS A 5 -2.99 -40.50 20.69
C LYS A 5 -4.13 -39.49 20.81
N VAL A 6 -3.85 -38.34 21.40
CA VAL A 6 -4.66 -37.13 21.19
C VAL A 6 -3.74 -36.09 20.57
N PHE A 7 -3.29 -36.41 19.36
CA PHE A 7 -2.67 -35.47 18.43
C PHE A 7 -3.80 -34.76 17.69
N LEU A 8 -4.60 -33.99 18.43
CA LEU A 8 -5.79 -33.31 17.90
C LEU A 8 -5.35 -31.95 17.35
N PHE A 9 -4.78 -32.02 16.15
CA PHE A 9 -5.01 -31.12 15.03
C PHE A 9 -5.47 -29.69 15.38
N LEU A 10 -4.56 -28.87 15.89
CA LEU A 10 -4.76 -27.41 16.01
C LEU A 10 -4.04 -26.72 14.84
N PHE A 11 -4.49 -27.04 13.62
CA PHE A 11 -4.03 -26.41 12.38
C PHE A 11 -5.17 -25.56 11.82
N VAL A 12 -5.49 -24.45 12.50
CA VAL A 12 -6.48 -23.49 12.00
C VAL A 12 -5.83 -22.11 12.00
N GLY A 13 -5.63 -21.58 10.79
CA GLY A 13 -5.47 -20.15 10.56
C GLY A 13 -4.07 -19.69 10.18
N PHE A 14 -3.52 -20.15 9.05
CA PHE A 14 -2.61 -19.29 8.29
C PHE A 14 -3.44 -18.15 7.70
N ILE A 15 -3.68 -17.11 8.50
CA ILE A 15 -4.31 -15.88 8.05
C ILE A 15 -3.31 -15.21 7.10
N SER A 16 -3.54 -15.33 5.80
CA SER A 16 -2.82 -14.52 4.82
C SER A 16 -3.20 -13.06 5.05
N MET A 17 -2.35 -12.33 5.78
CA MET A 17 -2.44 -10.88 5.91
C MET A 17 -2.15 -10.27 4.54
N LYS A 18 -3.20 -10.12 3.73
CA LYS A 18 -3.15 -9.29 2.53
C LYS A 18 -3.14 -7.83 3.00
N ALA A 19 -2.22 -7.03 2.48
CA ALA A 19 -2.22 -5.58 2.70
C ALA A 19 -3.60 -5.01 2.37
N GLN A 20 -4.15 -4.19 3.27
CA GLN A 20 -5.51 -3.68 3.15
C GLN A 20 -5.57 -2.59 2.07
N LYS A 21 -6.47 -2.72 1.10
CA LYS A 21 -6.73 -1.65 0.12
C LYS A 21 -7.54 -0.54 0.79
N ILE A 22 -7.01 0.68 0.77
CA ILE A 22 -7.64 1.88 1.31
C ILE A 22 -8.48 2.56 0.23
N ALA A 23 -7.88 2.82 -0.93
CA ALA A 23 -8.52 3.54 -2.03
C ALA A 23 -7.98 3.11 -3.40
N GLU A 24 -8.71 3.45 -4.44
CA GLU A 24 -8.35 3.23 -5.85
C GLU A 24 -8.58 4.53 -6.63
N PHE A 25 -7.67 4.86 -7.52
CA PHE A 25 -7.67 6.09 -8.31
C PHE A 25 -7.51 5.75 -9.79
N ASP A 26 -8.43 6.24 -10.61
CA ASP A 26 -8.33 6.16 -12.06
C ASP A 26 -7.92 7.54 -12.60
N VAL A 27 -6.73 7.63 -13.19
CA VAL A 27 -6.20 8.86 -13.78
C VAL A 27 -6.22 8.73 -15.30
N ASN A 28 -6.94 9.63 -15.96
CA ASN A 28 -6.96 9.71 -17.42
C ASN A 28 -6.00 10.80 -17.88
N ILE A 29 -4.97 10.44 -18.65
CA ILE A 29 -4.01 11.38 -19.24
C ILE A 29 -4.34 11.54 -20.72
N PRO A 30 -4.53 12.78 -21.23
CA PRO A 30 -4.72 13.02 -22.65
C PRO A 30 -3.56 12.47 -23.48
N ASN A 31 -3.86 11.83 -24.61
CA ASN A 31 -2.88 11.19 -25.50
C ASN A 31 -1.80 12.15 -26.04
N GLU A 32 -1.97 13.46 -25.92
CA GLU A 32 -1.05 14.48 -26.42
C GLU A 32 0.14 14.73 -25.47
N ASN A 33 0.06 14.28 -24.21
CA ASN A 33 1.04 14.59 -23.16
C ASN A 33 2.07 13.47 -22.90
N PHE A 34 2.26 12.53 -23.83
CA PHE A 34 3.12 11.37 -23.66
C PHE A 34 4.63 11.67 -23.53
N LYS A 35 5.05 12.92 -23.74
CA LYS A 35 6.46 13.34 -23.70
C LYS A 35 6.88 14.04 -22.42
N SER A 36 5.96 14.25 -21.48
CA SER A 36 6.21 14.99 -20.25
C SER A 36 5.74 14.20 -19.03
N GLU A 37 6.50 14.28 -17.95
CA GLU A 37 6.07 13.83 -16.64
C GLU A 37 4.77 14.54 -16.24
N PHE A 38 3.83 13.78 -15.68
CA PHE A 38 2.51 14.30 -15.30
C PHE A 38 2.37 14.24 -13.77
N PRO A 39 2.46 15.37 -13.05
CA PRO A 39 2.27 15.40 -11.62
C PRO A 39 0.79 15.17 -11.27
N VAL A 40 0.55 14.34 -10.26
CA VAL A 40 -0.80 14.04 -9.76
C VAL A 40 -0.85 14.26 -8.26
N SER A 41 -1.97 14.80 -7.79
CA SER A 41 -2.22 15.05 -6.38
C SER A 41 -3.64 14.69 -5.98
N ILE A 42 -3.83 14.18 -4.76
CA ILE A 42 -5.17 13.98 -4.17
C ILE A 42 -5.19 14.31 -2.69
N ALA A 43 -6.30 14.90 -2.23
CA ALA A 43 -6.53 15.18 -0.81
C ALA A 43 -6.78 13.86 -0.03
N LEU A 44 -5.95 13.59 0.97
CA LEU A 44 -6.04 12.40 1.82
C LEU A 44 -7.01 12.56 2.99
N SER A 45 -7.37 13.79 3.39
CA SER A 45 -8.17 14.07 4.59
C SER A 45 -9.49 13.30 4.66
N LYS A 46 -10.09 12.96 3.50
CA LYS A 46 -11.33 12.17 3.41
C LYS A 46 -11.11 10.69 3.07
N ILE A 47 -9.88 10.28 2.79
CA ILE A 47 -9.49 8.93 2.38
C ILE A 47 -8.91 8.15 3.56
N THR A 48 -7.92 8.72 4.24
CA THR A 48 -7.23 8.07 5.37
C THR A 48 -6.45 9.08 6.21
N ASN A 49 -6.32 8.76 7.50
CA ASN A 49 -5.50 9.51 8.46
C ASN A 49 -4.17 8.83 8.75
N LEU A 50 -3.85 7.71 8.10
CA LEU A 50 -2.60 6.99 8.31
C LEU A 50 -1.38 7.84 7.93
N ASP A 51 -0.27 7.60 8.62
CA ASP A 51 1.02 8.23 8.35
C ASP A 51 1.66 7.68 7.07
N GLU A 52 2.58 8.44 6.47
CA GLU A 52 3.26 8.09 5.22
C GLU A 52 3.97 6.73 5.28
N ASP A 53 4.61 6.40 6.41
CA ASP A 53 5.32 5.15 6.64
C ASP A 53 4.41 3.91 6.62
N LYS A 54 3.11 4.11 6.88
CA LYS A 54 2.07 3.07 6.87
C LYS A 54 1.36 2.97 5.53
N LEU A 55 1.73 3.77 4.54
CA LEU A 55 1.09 3.79 3.24
C LEU A 55 2.02 3.25 2.14
N SER A 56 1.43 2.61 1.14
CA SER A 56 2.06 2.25 -0.12
C SER A 56 1.13 2.66 -1.26
N LEU A 57 1.67 3.33 -2.27
CA LEU A 57 0.96 3.61 -3.51
C LEU A 57 1.46 2.62 -4.56
N VAL A 58 0.53 1.91 -5.21
CA VAL A 58 0.89 0.96 -6.28
C VAL A 58 0.16 1.31 -7.56
N TYR A 59 0.88 1.27 -8.67
CA TYR A 59 0.30 1.29 -10.02
C TYR A 59 -0.11 -0.13 -10.40
N ILE A 60 -1.34 -0.27 -10.89
CA ILE A 60 -1.92 -1.52 -11.37
C ILE A 60 -1.87 -1.50 -12.89
N HIS A 61 -1.04 -2.36 -13.47
CA HIS A 61 -0.97 -2.56 -14.91
C HIS A 61 -1.17 -4.03 -15.22
N ASN A 62 -2.24 -4.34 -15.96
CA ASN A 62 -2.71 -5.71 -16.18
C ASN A 62 -2.93 -6.44 -14.84
N SER A 63 -2.06 -7.41 -14.53
CA SER A 63 -2.09 -8.21 -13.29
C SER A 63 -0.95 -7.86 -12.32
N ASP A 64 -0.05 -6.95 -12.73
CA ASP A 64 1.14 -6.60 -11.96
C ASP A 64 0.90 -5.34 -11.13
N LYS A 65 1.56 -5.32 -9.97
CA LYS A 65 1.57 -4.18 -9.05
C LYS A 65 2.98 -3.63 -8.98
N LYS A 66 3.15 -2.37 -9.35
CA LYS A 66 4.43 -1.65 -9.26
C LYS A 66 4.33 -0.59 -8.16
N GLU A 67 5.23 -0.62 -7.17
CA GLU A 67 5.27 0.44 -6.15
C GLU A 67 5.67 1.77 -6.79
N VAL A 68 4.94 2.83 -6.43
CA VAL A 68 5.11 4.18 -6.96
C VAL A 68 5.59 5.07 -5.82
N PRO A 69 6.74 5.74 -5.96
CA PRO A 69 7.17 6.72 -4.97
C PRO A 69 6.17 7.87 -4.92
N PHE A 70 5.86 8.31 -3.72
CA PHE A 70 4.95 9.41 -3.45
C PHE A 70 5.52 10.29 -2.35
N GLN A 71 4.90 11.45 -2.15
CA GLN A 71 5.17 12.34 -1.04
C GLN A 71 3.85 12.79 -0.43
N ILE A 72 3.80 12.95 0.89
CA ILE A 72 2.67 13.60 1.56
C ILE A 72 3.12 15.00 2.00
N LYS A 73 2.36 16.03 1.59
CA LYS A 73 2.49 17.37 2.16
C LYS A 73 1.34 17.62 3.11
N ASN A 74 1.68 18.09 4.31
CA ASN A 74 0.72 18.46 5.35
C ASN A 74 0.79 19.99 5.50
N ASP A 75 0.06 20.69 4.63
CA ASP A 75 -0.13 22.14 4.75
C ASP A 75 -1.48 22.37 5.48
N ASP A 76 -2.44 23.09 4.88
CA ASP A 76 -3.79 23.24 5.42
C ASP A 76 -4.62 21.93 5.34
N GLU A 77 -4.34 21.11 4.31
CA GLU A 77 -4.88 19.77 4.14
C GLU A 77 -3.74 18.79 3.78
N ARG A 78 -3.97 17.50 4.02
CA ARG A 78 -3.00 16.44 3.67
C ARG A 78 -3.18 16.07 2.21
N TYR A 79 -2.15 16.27 1.39
CA TYR A 79 -2.16 15.89 -0.02
C TYR A 79 -1.11 14.83 -0.33
N LEU A 80 -1.52 13.78 -1.04
CA LEU A 80 -0.65 12.77 -1.62
C LEU A 80 -0.23 13.23 -3.02
N TYR A 81 1.07 13.31 -3.28
CA TYR A 81 1.66 13.68 -4.57
C TYR A 81 2.47 12.53 -5.15
N TRP A 82 2.33 12.29 -6.45
CA TRP A 82 3.19 11.38 -7.20
C TRP A 82 3.29 11.85 -8.65
N ILE A 83 4.23 11.25 -9.39
CA ILE A 83 4.46 11.57 -10.80
C ILE A 83 4.12 10.35 -11.64
N ILE A 84 3.40 10.57 -12.73
CA ILE A 84 3.16 9.56 -13.76
C ILE A 84 4.14 9.84 -14.89
N ASN A 85 4.85 8.80 -15.30
CA ASN A 85 5.66 8.80 -16.52
C ASN A 85 4.80 8.16 -17.61
N PRO A 86 4.18 8.94 -18.52
CA PRO A 86 3.23 8.38 -19.46
C PRO A 86 3.91 7.43 -20.44
N GLU A 87 3.28 6.28 -20.69
CA GLU A 87 3.71 5.30 -21.68
C GLU A 87 2.98 5.53 -23.02
N GLN A 88 3.63 5.19 -24.13
CA GLN A 88 3.02 5.32 -25.46
C GLN A 88 1.76 4.45 -25.54
N ASN A 89 0.67 5.02 -26.07
CA ASN A 89 -0.64 4.38 -26.21
C ASN A 89 -1.34 4.01 -24.89
N VAL A 90 -0.90 4.56 -23.74
CA VAL A 90 -1.56 4.37 -22.44
C VAL A 90 -2.13 5.71 -21.96
N ASN A 91 -3.45 5.80 -21.89
CA ASN A 91 -4.18 6.99 -21.42
C ASN A 91 -4.90 6.81 -20.08
N LYS A 92 -4.92 5.58 -19.55
CA LYS A 92 -5.58 5.27 -18.27
C LYS A 92 -4.59 4.63 -17.33
N TYR A 93 -4.45 5.22 -16.15
CA TYR A 93 -3.58 4.74 -15.10
C TYR A 93 -4.39 4.45 -13.85
N LYS A 94 -4.34 3.21 -13.37
CA LYS A 94 -5.03 2.78 -12.16
C LYS A 94 -4.03 2.68 -11.02
N PHE A 95 -4.29 3.40 -9.93
CA PHE A 95 -3.47 3.36 -8.72
C PHE A 95 -4.28 2.83 -7.55
N GLN A 96 -3.62 2.13 -6.62
CA GLN A 96 -4.21 1.72 -5.35
C GLN A 96 -3.38 2.24 -4.19
N LEU A 97 -4.05 2.83 -3.21
CA LEU A 97 -3.46 3.16 -1.92
C LEU A 97 -3.68 1.98 -0.97
N LEU A 98 -2.61 1.47 -0.40
CA LEU A 98 -2.60 0.30 0.48
C LEU A 98 -2.06 0.68 1.86
N GLU A 99 -2.59 0.05 2.90
CA GLU A 99 -1.99 0.05 4.23
C GLU A 99 -0.86 -1.00 4.29
N LYS A 100 0.35 -0.56 4.67
CA LYS A 100 1.47 -1.44 4.94
C LYS A 100 1.20 -2.20 6.25
N PRO A 101 1.50 -3.50 6.31
CA PRO A 101 1.36 -4.26 7.56
C PRO A 101 2.27 -3.65 8.63
N SER A 102 1.68 -3.17 9.72
CA SER A 102 2.41 -2.62 10.86
C SER A 102 3.36 -3.70 11.44
N ASN A 103 4.66 -3.58 11.17
CA ASN A 103 5.67 -4.46 11.74
C ASN A 103 5.94 -4.10 13.21
N LYS A 104 4.99 -4.41 14.11
CA LYS A 104 5.21 -4.36 15.56
C LYS A 104 6.11 -5.54 15.99
N LYS A 105 7.40 -5.52 15.63
CA LYS A 105 8.40 -6.39 16.26
C LYS A 105 8.69 -5.87 17.68
N VAL A 106 8.03 -6.49 18.65
CA VAL A 106 8.40 -6.70 20.07
C VAL A 106 9.71 -6.00 20.53
N LYS A 107 9.61 -4.79 21.09
CA LYS A 107 10.64 -4.18 21.94
C LYS A 107 10.60 -4.77 23.36
N ASN A 108 10.73 -6.09 23.52
CA ASN A 108 10.64 -6.71 24.85
C ASN A 108 11.64 -7.83 25.13
N ILE A 109 12.85 -7.77 24.54
CA ILE A 109 13.93 -8.73 24.84
C ILE A 109 15.16 -8.08 25.49
N GLU A 110 15.28 -6.74 25.50
CA GLU A 110 16.45 -6.07 26.12
C GLU A 110 16.35 -5.80 27.63
N LYS A 111 15.24 -6.17 28.30
CA LYS A 111 15.08 -5.97 29.76
C LYS A 111 15.39 -7.18 30.66
N LEU A 112 15.96 -8.27 30.12
CA LEU A 112 16.26 -9.49 30.90
C LEU A 112 17.76 -9.80 31.06
N LYS A 113 18.64 -8.83 30.82
CA LYS A 113 20.07 -8.95 31.18
C LYS A 113 20.54 -7.73 31.96
N LYS A 114 20.13 -7.64 33.23
CA LYS A 114 20.88 -6.94 34.28
C LYS A 114 20.80 -7.76 35.56
#